data_AF-A0A511RKD8-F1
#
_entry.id   AF-A0A511RKD8-F1
#
_cell.length_a   1.000
_cell.length_b   1.000
_cell.length_c   1.000
_cell.angle_alpha   90.00
_cell.angle_beta   90.00
_cell.angle_gamma   90.00
#
_symmetry.space_group_name_H-M   'P 1'
#
loop_
_entity.id
_entity.type
_entity.pdbx_description
1 polymer ?
#
loop_
_entity_poly.entity_id
_entity_poly.type
_entity_poly.pdbx_seq_one_letter_code
_entity_poly.pdbx_strand_id
1 'polypeptide(L)'
;MRSALVGLALLVLTAPLMAAQVTTHDFFRLTQTVSRSASTPGAWRYSVSPRTKEARAYWEAALEGWRRSLKIGLRVKLGAYEVVPTEKGLRLLPFCAEVHPGCFSRPGLPPGLQAWKLDLVLLDLHNTLDLALADARKHAKPYPATVTLSKFLRFTVHPDGRIEVAPYGWKP
;
A
#
# COMPACT_ATOMS: atom_id res chain seq x y z
N MET A 1 34.43 5.09 -62.27
CA MET A 1 34.68 5.90 -61.05
C MET A 1 33.73 5.41 -59.97
N ARG A 2 34.28 4.87 -58.87
CA ARG A 2 33.54 4.31 -57.74
C ARG A 2 33.29 5.43 -56.73
N SER A 3 32.05 5.65 -56.31
CA SER A 3 31.73 6.42 -55.10
C SER A 3 30.66 5.68 -54.32
N ALA A 4 31.05 5.26 -53.13
CA ALA A 4 30.24 4.57 -52.15
C ALA A 4 29.22 5.52 -51.52
N LEU A 5 28.01 5.03 -51.24
CA LEU A 5 27.08 5.66 -50.32
C LEU A 5 26.81 4.68 -49.19
N VAL A 6 27.39 5.04 -48.05
CA VAL A 6 27.32 4.38 -46.76
C VAL A 6 26.04 4.83 -46.06
N GLY A 7 25.27 3.84 -45.58
CA GLY A 7 24.68 3.81 -44.25
C GLY A 7 23.57 4.80 -43.88
N LEU A 8 22.40 4.25 -43.57
CA LEU A 8 21.71 4.59 -42.32
C LEU A 8 20.79 3.42 -41.92
N ALA A 9 21.31 2.52 -41.09
CA ALA A 9 20.48 1.51 -40.42
C ALA A 9 19.83 2.17 -39.20
N LEU A 10 18.51 2.36 -39.27
CA LEU A 10 17.71 2.92 -38.19
C LEU A 10 17.60 1.88 -37.06
N LEU A 11 18.42 2.03 -36.02
CA LEU A 11 18.31 1.26 -34.77
C LEU A 11 17.13 1.80 -33.97
N VAL A 12 15.97 1.14 -34.10
CA VAL A 12 14.82 1.35 -33.22
C VAL A 12 15.13 0.70 -31.87
N LEU A 13 15.59 1.52 -30.92
CA LEU A 13 15.71 1.15 -29.51
C LEU A 13 14.31 1.01 -28.91
N THR A 14 13.75 -0.19 -28.96
CA THR A 14 12.63 -0.60 -28.10
C THR A 14 13.15 -0.73 -26.67
N ALA A 15 13.07 0.35 -25.90
CA ALA A 15 13.28 0.29 -24.47
C ALA A 15 12.15 -0.53 -23.84
N PRO A 16 12.43 -1.64 -23.12
CA PRO A 16 11.40 -2.34 -22.38
C PRO A 16 10.97 -1.43 -21.22
N LEU A 17 9.66 -1.18 -21.13
CA LEU A 17 9.01 -0.50 -20.03
C LEU A 17 9.12 -1.41 -18.78
N MET A 18 10.30 -1.41 -18.15
CA MET A 18 10.50 -2.06 -16.87
C MET A 18 9.78 -1.21 -15.83
N ALA A 19 8.60 -1.67 -15.43
CA ALA A 19 7.97 -1.20 -14.19
C ALA A 19 9.04 -1.25 -13.09
N ALA A 20 9.42 -0.08 -12.59
CA ALA A 20 10.51 0.04 -11.63
C ALA A 20 10.15 -0.77 -10.38
N GLN A 21 10.72 -1.98 -10.27
CA GLN A 21 10.63 -2.76 -9.05
C GLN A 21 11.51 -2.06 -8.01
N VAL A 22 10.89 -1.21 -7.21
CA VAL A 22 11.51 -0.63 -6.02
C VAL A 22 11.94 -1.79 -5.12
N THR A 23 13.25 -1.90 -4.86
CA THR A 23 13.82 -2.90 -3.95
C THR A 23 13.07 -2.84 -2.61
N THR A 24 12.32 -3.90 -2.30
CA THR A 24 11.59 -4.03 -1.03
C THR A 24 12.60 -4.25 0.10
N HIS A 25 12.53 -3.42 1.14
CA HIS A 25 13.51 -3.41 2.24
C HIS A 25 13.10 -4.33 3.41
N ASP A 26 12.07 -5.17 3.23
CA ASP A 26 11.60 -6.16 4.21
C ASP A 26 11.27 -5.53 5.58
N PHE A 27 10.78 -4.28 5.54
CA PHE A 27 10.34 -3.52 6.71
C PHE A 27 8.96 -3.99 7.17
N PHE A 28 8.11 -4.45 6.24
CA PHE A 28 6.78 -4.97 6.52
C PHE A 28 6.67 -6.46 6.22
N ARG A 29 5.89 -7.14 7.05
CA ARG A 29 5.51 -8.53 6.87
C ARG A 29 4.05 -8.62 6.43
N LEU A 30 3.81 -9.42 5.40
CA LEU A 30 2.49 -9.94 5.06
C LEU A 30 2.28 -11.30 5.74
N THR A 31 1.24 -11.43 6.56
CA THR A 31 0.79 -12.71 7.12
C THR A 31 -0.57 -13.07 6.54
N GLN A 32 -0.75 -14.32 6.16
CA GLN A 32 -1.99 -14.82 5.55
C GLN A 32 -2.56 -15.94 6.43
N THR A 33 -3.86 -15.90 6.66
CA THR A 33 -4.59 -16.94 7.39
C THR A 33 -5.93 -17.20 6.73
N VAL A 34 -6.40 -18.43 6.81
CA VAL A 34 -7.70 -18.86 6.27
C VAL A 34 -8.60 -19.21 7.45
N SER A 35 -9.81 -18.65 7.46
CA SER A 35 -10.77 -18.88 8.53
C SER A 35 -11.24 -20.33 8.51
N ARG A 36 -11.24 -20.95 9.70
CA ARG A 36 -11.85 -22.27 9.95
C ARG A 36 -13.23 -22.17 10.62
N SER A 37 -13.78 -20.96 10.74
CA SER A 37 -15.09 -20.76 11.37
C SER A 37 -16.20 -21.41 10.55
N ALA A 38 -17.20 -21.99 11.22
CA ALA A 38 -18.36 -22.58 10.56
C ALA A 38 -19.22 -21.55 9.79
N SER A 39 -19.20 -20.28 10.22
CA SER A 39 -19.97 -19.20 9.59
C SER A 39 -19.34 -18.67 8.29
N THR A 40 -18.03 -18.77 8.14
CA THR A 40 -17.29 -18.30 6.96
C THR A 40 -16.07 -19.20 6.70
N PRO A 41 -16.28 -20.50 6.43
CA PRO A 41 -15.19 -21.44 6.21
C PRO A 41 -14.42 -21.03 4.95
N GLY A 42 -13.11 -20.90 5.04
CA GLY A 42 -12.29 -20.50 3.90
C GLY A 42 -12.14 -18.99 3.69
N ALA A 43 -12.73 -18.14 4.53
CA ALA A 43 -12.56 -16.69 4.40
C ALA A 43 -11.10 -16.27 4.67
N TRP A 44 -10.50 -15.54 3.73
CA TRP A 44 -9.10 -15.13 3.80
C TRP A 44 -8.88 -13.87 4.64
N ARG A 45 -7.81 -13.89 5.44
CA ARG A 45 -7.38 -12.76 6.27
C ARG A 45 -5.89 -12.50 6.08
N TYR A 46 -5.57 -11.28 5.70
CA TYR A 46 -4.23 -10.77 5.47
C TYR A 46 -3.91 -9.74 6.56
N SER A 47 -2.68 -9.76 7.06
CA SER A 47 -2.18 -8.75 8.01
C SER A 47 -0.87 -8.18 7.50
N VAL A 48 -0.84 -6.84 7.36
CA VAL A 48 0.33 -6.05 7.01
C VAL A 48 0.81 -5.36 8.27
N SER A 49 2.00 -5.71 8.74
CA SER A 49 2.56 -5.17 9.99
C SER A 49 4.06 -4.92 9.91
N PRO A 50 4.58 -3.91 10.63
CA PRO A 50 6.02 -3.64 10.63
C PRO A 50 6.78 -4.81 11.27
N ARG A 51 7.73 -5.36 10.50
CA ARG A 51 8.56 -6.50 10.87
C ARG A 51 9.69 -6.10 11.81
N THR A 52 10.45 -5.09 11.45
CA THR A 52 11.68 -4.69 12.16
C THR A 52 11.38 -3.67 13.28
N LYS A 53 12.29 -3.56 14.26
CA LYS A 53 12.19 -2.53 15.32
C LYS A 53 12.21 -1.13 14.73
N GLU A 54 13.04 -0.92 13.71
CA GLU A 54 13.16 0.34 12.99
C GLU A 54 11.85 0.69 12.28
N ALA A 55 11.28 -0.22 11.50
CA ALA A 55 9.99 -0.01 10.82
C ALA A 55 8.87 0.32 11.81
N ARG A 56 8.88 -0.31 13.01
CA ARG A 56 7.90 -0.01 14.07
C ARG A 56 7.99 1.45 14.53
N ALA A 57 9.20 1.99 14.72
CA ALA A 57 9.37 3.38 15.14
C ALA A 57 8.82 4.37 14.11
N TYR A 58 9.15 4.19 12.82
CA TYR A 58 8.58 5.00 11.73
C TYR A 58 7.05 4.81 11.60
N TRP A 59 6.57 3.58 11.76
CA TRP A 59 5.15 3.26 11.70
C TRP A 59 4.36 3.94 12.81
N GLU A 60 4.87 3.94 14.04
CA GLU A 60 4.22 4.60 15.17
C GLU A 60 4.12 6.11 14.99
N ALA A 61 5.17 6.76 14.47
CA ALA A 61 5.15 8.16 14.10
C ALA A 61 4.10 8.46 13.00
N ALA A 62 4.01 7.60 11.97
CA ALA A 62 3.01 7.71 10.92
C ALA A 62 1.57 7.57 11.43
N LEU A 63 1.33 6.56 12.26
CA LEU A 63 0.01 6.25 12.82
C LEU A 63 -0.59 7.44 13.56
N GLU A 64 0.19 8.15 14.38
CA GLU A 64 -0.32 9.28 15.16
C GLU A 64 -0.84 10.40 14.24
N GLY A 65 -0.01 10.83 13.29
CA GLY A 65 -0.35 11.90 12.36
C GLY A 65 -1.51 11.53 11.44
N TRP A 66 -1.54 10.29 10.93
CA TRP A 66 -2.57 9.85 10.00
C TRP A 66 -3.92 9.64 10.66
N ARG A 67 -3.97 9.04 11.86
CA ARG A 67 -5.23 8.94 12.62
C ARG A 67 -5.77 10.32 12.93
N ARG A 68 -4.91 11.24 13.41
CA ARG A 68 -5.30 12.63 13.68
C ARG A 68 -5.87 13.29 12.44
N SER A 69 -5.22 13.14 11.29
CA SER A 69 -5.67 13.68 10.00
C SER A 69 -7.06 13.18 9.63
N LEU A 70 -7.30 11.87 9.68
CA LEU A 70 -8.62 11.30 9.37
C LEU A 70 -9.72 11.79 10.33
N LYS A 71 -9.40 11.96 11.62
CA LYS A 71 -10.36 12.48 12.63
C LYS A 71 -10.84 13.89 12.32
N ILE A 72 -9.94 14.75 11.83
CA ILE A 72 -10.25 16.16 11.52
C ILE A 72 -10.69 16.36 10.07
N GLY A 73 -11.09 15.29 9.37
CA GLY A 73 -11.62 15.36 8.01
C GLY A 73 -10.57 15.45 6.90
N LEU A 74 -9.28 15.31 7.21
CA LEU A 74 -8.21 15.30 6.22
C LEU A 74 -7.99 13.91 5.64
N ARG A 75 -7.51 13.88 4.39
CA ARG A 75 -7.15 12.66 3.66
C ARG A 75 -5.77 12.11 4.08
N VAL A 76 -5.58 10.81 3.97
CA VAL A 76 -4.29 10.15 4.17
C VAL A 76 -3.88 9.42 2.90
N LYS A 77 -2.70 9.76 2.35
CA LYS A 77 -2.14 9.12 1.16
C LYS A 77 -1.21 7.97 1.55
N LEU A 78 -1.37 6.82 0.91
CA LEU A 78 -0.72 5.54 1.20
C LEU A 78 -0.03 4.95 -0.06
N GLY A 79 0.59 5.80 -0.88
CA GLY A 79 1.17 5.37 -2.16
C GLY A 79 0.08 5.38 -3.24
N ALA A 80 -0.22 4.23 -3.82
CA ALA A 80 -1.21 4.14 -4.90
C ALA A 80 -2.66 4.48 -4.47
N TYR A 81 -2.89 4.59 -3.17
CA TYR A 81 -4.21 4.77 -2.58
C TYR A 81 -4.26 6.02 -1.72
N GLU A 82 -5.43 6.65 -1.64
CA GLU A 82 -5.75 7.61 -0.59
C GLU A 82 -7.00 7.18 0.19
N VAL A 83 -7.00 7.49 1.48
CA VAL A 83 -8.12 7.25 2.38
C VAL A 83 -8.77 8.58 2.68
N VAL A 84 -10.04 8.70 2.35
CA VAL A 84 -10.82 9.93 2.52
C VAL A 84 -11.94 9.72 3.55
N PRO A 85 -12.12 10.65 4.50
CA PRO A 85 -13.33 10.72 5.31
C PRO A 85 -14.55 11.09 4.45
N THR A 86 -15.69 10.51 4.78
CA THR A 86 -17.00 10.75 4.16
C THR A 86 -18.06 10.76 5.25
N GLU A 87 -19.28 11.23 4.94
CA GLU A 87 -20.42 11.18 5.87
C GLU A 87 -20.73 9.76 6.36
N LYS A 88 -20.40 8.74 5.57
CA LYS A 88 -20.68 7.32 5.85
C LYS A 88 -19.47 6.56 6.42
N GLY A 89 -18.38 7.26 6.77
CA GLY A 89 -17.14 6.65 7.25
C GLY A 89 -15.96 6.86 6.31
N LEU A 90 -15.11 5.85 6.11
CA LEU A 90 -13.90 5.97 5.31
C LEU A 90 -14.07 5.34 3.92
N ARG A 91 -13.44 5.94 2.91
CA ARG A 91 -13.38 5.38 1.55
C ARG A 91 -11.94 5.30 1.06
N LEU A 92 -11.62 4.20 0.38
CA LEU A 92 -10.38 4.04 -0.38
C LEU A 92 -10.59 4.55 -1.80
N LEU A 93 -9.69 5.41 -2.27
CA LEU A 93 -9.67 5.89 -3.65
C LEU A 93 -8.30 5.59 -4.29
N PRO A 94 -8.24 5.34 -5.60
CA PRO A 94 -6.97 5.37 -6.32
C PRO A 94 -6.39 6.79 -6.26
N PHE A 95 -5.07 6.90 -6.14
CA PHE A 95 -4.41 8.20 -5.98
C PHE A 95 -3.20 8.37 -6.91
N CYS A 96 -2.20 7.49 -6.80
CA CYS A 96 -0.92 7.64 -7.48
C CYS A 96 -0.62 6.41 -8.34
N ALA A 97 -0.62 6.55 -9.66
CA ALA A 97 -0.40 5.43 -10.57
C ALA A 97 1.05 4.91 -10.52
N GLU A 98 2.02 5.83 -10.46
CA GLU A 98 3.44 5.53 -10.32
C GLU A 98 3.92 5.94 -8.93
N VAL A 99 4.09 4.98 -8.02
CA VAL A 99 4.34 5.31 -6.61
C VAL A 99 5.77 5.80 -6.38
N HIS A 100 5.87 6.99 -5.79
CA HIS A 100 7.11 7.61 -5.33
C HIS A 100 6.91 8.24 -3.93
N PRO A 101 7.97 8.68 -3.23
CA PRO A 101 7.84 9.21 -1.87
C PRO A 101 6.87 10.40 -1.69
N GLY A 102 6.58 11.15 -2.76
CA GLY A 102 5.58 12.24 -2.75
C GLY A 102 4.14 11.76 -2.66
N CYS A 103 3.88 10.47 -2.88
CA CYS A 103 2.55 9.87 -2.86
C CYS A 103 2.07 9.44 -1.46
N PHE A 104 2.76 9.87 -0.40
CA PHE A 104 2.43 9.54 0.98
C PHE A 104 2.16 10.79 1.82
N SER A 105 1.20 10.70 2.74
CA SER A 105 1.05 11.72 3.78
C SER A 105 2.24 11.57 4.74
N ARG A 106 3.09 12.61 4.84
CA ARG A 106 4.26 12.52 5.70
C ARG A 106 3.93 12.92 7.15
N PRO A 107 4.22 12.07 8.15
CA PRO A 107 4.13 12.45 9.55
C PRO A 107 5.27 13.39 9.96
N GLY A 108 5.08 14.08 11.08
CA GLY A 108 6.22 14.63 11.81
C GLY A 108 7.08 13.48 12.35
N LEU A 109 8.39 13.58 12.16
CA LEU A 109 9.34 12.57 12.65
C LEU A 109 9.87 12.96 14.04
N PRO A 110 9.85 12.06 15.03
CA PRO A 110 10.57 12.24 16.28
C PRO A 110 12.08 12.46 16.07
N PRO A 111 12.77 13.11 17.01
CA PRO A 111 14.23 13.24 16.97
C PRO A 111 14.92 11.88 16.80
N GLY A 112 15.91 11.83 15.92
CA GLY A 112 16.69 10.61 15.64
C GLY A 112 16.16 9.74 14.49
N LEU A 113 14.93 9.98 14.00
CA LEU A 113 14.43 9.36 12.77
C LEU A 113 14.80 10.20 11.54
N GLN A 114 15.21 9.53 10.46
CA GLN A 114 15.72 10.17 9.25
C GLN A 114 14.68 10.12 8.13
N ALA A 115 14.47 11.26 7.45
CA ALA A 115 13.43 11.38 6.43
C ALA A 115 13.60 10.40 5.26
N TRP A 116 14.84 10.19 4.77
CA TRP A 116 15.09 9.26 3.67
C TRP A 116 14.75 7.80 4.03
N LYS A 117 14.90 7.42 5.30
CA LYS A 117 14.52 6.07 5.78
C LYS A 117 13.01 5.92 5.86
N LEU A 118 12.29 6.97 6.28
CA LEU A 118 10.83 6.97 6.23
C LEU A 118 10.35 6.66 4.82
N ASP A 119 11.00 7.22 3.79
CA ASP A 119 10.59 6.99 2.40
C ASP A 119 10.71 5.51 2.01
N LEU A 120 11.80 4.85 2.39
CA LEU A 120 11.98 3.42 2.15
C LEU A 120 10.94 2.58 2.91
N VAL A 121 10.64 2.95 4.16
CA VAL A 121 9.61 2.28 4.98
C VAL A 121 8.22 2.45 4.35
N LEU A 122 7.89 3.63 3.84
CA LEU A 122 6.60 3.92 3.21
C LEU A 122 6.44 3.21 1.85
N LEU A 123 7.51 3.12 1.06
CA LEU A 123 7.52 2.36 -0.19
C LEU A 123 7.33 0.86 0.07
N ASP A 124 8.04 0.30 1.05
CA ASP A 124 7.89 -1.10 1.44
C ASP A 124 6.50 -1.42 2.01
N LEU A 125 5.93 -0.50 2.80
CA LEU A 125 4.54 -0.53 3.25
C LEU A 125 3.58 -0.61 2.05
N HIS A 126 3.74 0.28 1.07
CA HIS A 126 2.87 0.31 -0.11
C HIS A 126 2.95 -1.01 -0.87
N ASN A 127 4.15 -1.51 -1.17
CA ASN A 127 4.34 -2.77 -1.89
C ASN A 127 3.66 -3.94 -1.16
N THR A 128 3.81 -4.00 0.16
CA THR A 128 3.20 -5.05 0.98
C THR A 128 1.68 -4.94 1.04
N LEU A 129 1.15 -3.72 1.15
CA LEU A 129 -0.29 -3.45 1.14
C LEU A 129 -0.92 -3.77 -0.22
N ASP A 130 -0.26 -3.37 -1.30
CA ASP A 130 -0.75 -3.61 -2.66
C ASP A 130 -0.82 -5.10 -2.98
N LEU A 131 0.23 -5.85 -2.63
CA LEU A 131 0.24 -7.30 -2.72
C LEU A 131 -0.91 -7.93 -1.91
N ALA A 132 -1.12 -7.48 -0.67
CA ALA A 132 -2.20 -7.98 0.18
C ALA A 132 -3.59 -7.70 -0.41
N LEU A 133 -3.82 -6.51 -0.97
CA LEU A 133 -5.09 -6.15 -1.62
C LEU A 133 -5.30 -6.90 -2.93
N ALA A 134 -4.25 -7.10 -3.73
CA ALA A 134 -4.30 -7.90 -4.94
C ALA A 134 -4.67 -9.36 -4.64
N ASP A 135 -4.05 -9.96 -3.63
CA ASP A 135 -4.36 -11.32 -3.19
C ASP A 135 -5.74 -11.43 -2.55
N ALA A 136 -6.17 -10.43 -1.76
CA ALA A 136 -7.52 -10.40 -1.19
C ALA A 136 -8.59 -10.35 -2.30
N ARG A 137 -8.38 -9.59 -3.38
CA ARG A 137 -9.30 -9.55 -4.54
C ARG A 137 -9.43 -10.92 -5.21
N LYS A 138 -8.35 -11.68 -5.34
CA LYS A 138 -8.38 -13.05 -5.89
C LYS A 138 -9.18 -14.01 -5.02
N HIS A 139 -9.17 -13.80 -3.70
CA HIS A 139 -9.74 -14.73 -2.73
C HIS A 139 -11.04 -14.26 -2.05
N ALA A 140 -11.62 -13.14 -2.48
CA ALA A 140 -12.87 -12.61 -1.94
C ALA A 140 -14.13 -13.37 -2.38
N LYS A 141 -13.99 -14.64 -2.82
CA LYS A 141 -15.09 -15.49 -3.28
C LYS A 141 -14.96 -16.89 -2.66
N PRO A 142 -16.03 -17.47 -2.07
CA PRO A 142 -17.38 -16.91 -1.96
C PRO A 142 -17.54 -15.88 -0.82
N TYR A 143 -16.57 -15.80 0.10
CA TYR A 143 -16.62 -14.91 1.27
C TYR A 143 -15.74 -13.68 1.09
N PRO A 144 -16.10 -12.53 1.70
CA PRO A 144 -15.21 -11.37 1.74
C PRO A 144 -13.83 -11.72 2.32
N ALA A 145 -12.78 -11.20 1.70
CA ALA A 145 -11.42 -11.26 2.22
C ALA A 145 -11.13 -9.99 3.04
N THR A 146 -10.34 -10.10 4.10
CA THR A 146 -9.98 -8.95 4.95
C THR A 146 -8.49 -8.69 4.91
N VAL A 147 -8.08 -7.44 4.70
CA VAL A 147 -6.70 -6.97 4.89
C VAL A 147 -6.65 -6.03 6.08
N THR A 148 -5.85 -6.34 7.10
CA THR A 148 -5.62 -5.45 8.24
C THR A 148 -4.25 -4.79 8.13
N LEU A 149 -4.22 -3.47 8.07
CA LEU A 149 -3.01 -2.67 8.23
C LEU A 149 -2.86 -2.33 9.72
N SER A 150 -1.80 -2.85 10.33
CA SER A 150 -1.63 -2.94 11.79
C SER A 150 -1.92 -1.64 12.54
N LYS A 151 -2.92 -1.69 13.43
CA LYS A 151 -3.40 -0.56 14.24
C LYS A 151 -3.87 0.67 13.42
N PHE A 152 -4.10 0.56 12.12
CA PHE A 152 -4.60 1.67 11.30
C PHE A 152 -5.94 1.35 10.66
N LEU A 153 -5.98 0.49 9.65
CA LEU A 153 -7.17 0.30 8.84
C LEU A 153 -7.45 -1.18 8.64
N ARG A 154 -8.74 -1.49 8.49
CA ARG A 154 -9.22 -2.77 7.98
C ARG A 154 -9.88 -2.51 6.64
N PHE A 155 -9.44 -3.23 5.63
CA PHE A 155 -10.03 -3.28 4.29
C PHE A 155 -10.80 -4.58 4.16
N THR A 156 -12.09 -4.51 3.87
CA THR A 156 -12.92 -5.68 3.55
C THR A 156 -13.19 -5.68 2.07
N VAL A 157 -12.62 -6.66 1.37
CA VAL A 157 -12.78 -6.86 -0.08
C VAL A 157 -13.92 -7.82 -0.30
N HIS A 158 -14.99 -7.34 -0.92
CA HIS A 158 -16.21 -8.08 -1.20
C HIS A 158 -16.11 -8.88 -2.51
N PRO A 159 -16.96 -9.92 -2.69
CA PRO A 159 -17.00 -10.72 -3.92
C PRO A 159 -17.20 -9.93 -5.23
N ASP A 160 -17.86 -8.77 -5.14
CA ASP A 160 -18.13 -7.85 -6.25
C ASP A 160 -16.93 -6.91 -6.56
N GLY A 161 -15.83 -7.03 -5.81
CA GLY A 161 -14.64 -6.19 -5.94
C GLY A 161 -14.69 -4.88 -5.15
N ARG A 162 -15.82 -4.58 -4.47
CA ARG A 162 -15.95 -3.40 -3.60
C ARG A 162 -15.04 -3.54 -2.38
N ILE A 163 -14.41 -2.44 -1.98
CA ILE A 163 -13.56 -2.37 -0.79
C ILE A 163 -14.19 -1.43 0.23
N GLU A 164 -14.57 -1.97 1.38
CA GLU A 164 -14.97 -1.20 2.55
C GLU A 164 -13.76 -0.92 3.45
N VAL A 165 -13.68 0.29 4.01
CA VAL A 165 -12.59 0.70 4.88
C VAL A 165 -13.13 1.08 6.25
N ALA A 166 -12.53 0.54 7.30
CA ALA A 166 -12.86 0.89 8.68
C ALA A 166 -11.59 1.15 9.50
N PRO A 167 -11.66 2.01 10.55
CA PRO A 167 -10.63 2.08 11.58
C PRO A 167 -10.34 0.70 12.19
N TYR A 168 -9.07 0.42 12.46
CA TYR A 168 -8.64 -0.82 13.11
C TYR A 168 -7.66 -0.51 14.24
N GLY A 169 -8.03 -0.84 15.49
CA GLY A 169 -7.19 -0.59 16.66
C GLY A 169 -7.10 0.87 17.10
N TRP A 170 -8.03 1.72 16.64
CA TRP A 170 -8.23 3.09 17.13
C TRP A 170 -9.70 3.50 16.98
N LYS A 171 -10.15 4.49 17.76
CA LYS A 171 -11.48 5.08 17.65
C LYS A 171 -11.40 6.39 16.86
N PRO A 172 -12.23 6.59 15.82
CA PRO A 172 -12.38 7.89 15.18
C PRO A 172 -12.83 8.94 16.20
#